data_AF-A0AAQ3QRP3-F1
#
_entry.id   AF-A0AAQ3QRP3-F1
#
_cell.length_a   1.000
_cell.length_b   1.000
_cell.length_c   1.000
_cell.angle_alpha   90.00
_cell.angle_beta   90.00
_cell.angle_gamma   90.00
#
_symmetry.space_group_name_H-M   'P 1'
#
loop_
_entity.id
_entity.type
_entity.pdbx_description
1 polymer ?
#
loop_
_entity_poly.entity_id
_entity_poly.type
_entity_poly.pdbx_seq_one_letter_code
_entity_poly.pdbx_strand_id
1 'polypeptide(L)'
;MLKSTTRKLPVARQGLTLVELLVVLSILAVLSTVALRSVAQITEEKRYDANIAQLENIEEAVLGDRETVGFIGDIGRLPIAQGSIAEEQLSELWDGGSLPGYSIQTPAGDSEVRLGVGWRGPYLNLGINRDELTDGFGDALVHYEANGDPVSNGESVAILQSLGVDGASGGTGVNADTAIVLEATTGAVTNGLSNVEVNISEDIAVVVQNDSGNILQSDGQYILVRVYGANYAANGSGGLETLVQAKFDFTDSTDNPGSATEVASLSFTLSGLPYGPKIFRAYQVDDTTLPANNDDLTEQPAVAPTADRASIATHKNLRGRTDAITLTLLTR
;
A
#
# COMPACT_ATOMS: atom_id res chain seq x y z
N MET A 1 92.46 14.14 42.01
CA MET A 1 91.21 13.44 41.64
C MET A 1 90.04 14.27 42.19
N LEU A 2 89.53 15.23 41.42
CA LEU A 2 88.48 16.17 41.86
C LEU A 2 87.12 15.63 41.41
N LYS A 3 86.29 15.24 42.38
CA LYS A 3 84.94 14.69 42.17
C LYS A 3 84.00 15.86 41.90
N SER A 4 83.71 16.12 40.62
CA SER A 4 82.74 17.12 40.16
C SER A 4 81.33 16.65 40.53
N THR A 5 80.76 17.26 41.58
CA THR A 5 79.39 17.02 42.01
C THR A 5 78.46 17.97 41.26
N THR A 6 77.87 17.50 40.17
CA THR A 6 76.88 18.23 39.38
C THR A 6 75.62 18.47 40.23
N ARG A 7 75.45 19.67 40.77
CA ARG A 7 74.23 20.10 41.47
C ARG A 7 73.08 20.17 40.46
N LYS A 8 72.10 19.26 40.56
CA LYS A 8 70.80 19.40 39.91
C LYS A 8 70.11 20.62 40.53
N LEU A 9 69.96 21.69 39.76
CA LEU A 9 69.19 22.86 40.17
C LEU A 9 67.70 22.47 40.25
N PRO A 10 66.98 22.91 41.30
CA PRO A 10 65.56 22.66 41.42
C PRO A 10 64.82 23.36 40.27
N VAL A 11 64.07 22.59 39.48
CA VAL A 11 63.18 23.15 38.46
C VAL A 11 62.07 23.90 39.20
N ALA A 12 62.05 25.23 39.05
CA ALA A 12 60.99 26.06 39.60
C ALA A 12 59.66 25.67 38.95
N ARG A 13 58.72 25.14 39.74
CA ARG A 13 57.35 24.89 39.30
C ARG A 13 56.68 26.24 39.12
N GLN A 14 56.58 26.71 37.89
CA GLN A 14 55.74 27.86 37.54
C GLN A 14 54.29 27.42 37.75
N GLY A 15 53.66 27.95 38.81
CA GLY A 15 52.23 27.78 39.01
C GLY A 15 51.48 28.55 37.93
N LEU A 16 50.49 27.89 37.32
CA LEU A 16 49.52 28.53 36.43
C LEU A 16 48.99 29.80 37.10
N THR A 17 49.11 30.93 36.41
CA THR A 17 48.57 32.19 36.94
C THR A 17 47.04 32.11 36.91
N LEU A 18 46.37 32.78 37.85
CA LEU A 18 44.90 32.82 37.90
C LEU A 18 44.32 33.31 36.57
N VAL A 19 45.01 34.25 35.91
CA VAL A 19 44.64 34.80 34.60
C VAL A 19 44.73 33.74 33.51
N GLU A 20 45.79 32.93 33.48
CA GLU A 20 45.97 31.86 32.50
C GLU A 20 44.87 30.79 32.62
N LEU A 21 44.53 30.42 33.85
CA LEU A 21 43.41 29.49 34.10
C LEU A 21 42.08 30.09 33.64
N LEU A 22 41.83 31.38 33.89
CA LEU A 22 40.62 32.06 33.45
C LEU A 22 40.51 32.11 31.91
N VAL A 23 41.61 32.39 31.22
CA VAL A 23 41.67 32.40 29.74
C VAL A 23 41.45 31.00 29.17
N VAL A 24 42.03 29.96 29.78
CA VAL A 24 41.80 28.57 29.34
C VAL A 24 40.34 28.19 29.52
N LEU A 25 39.73 28.51 30.66
CA LEU A 25 38.31 28.23 30.89
C LEU A 25 37.40 28.96 29.91
N SER A 26 37.70 30.22 29.57
CA SER A 26 36.88 30.96 28.59
C SER A 26 36.99 30.36 27.19
N ILE A 27 38.19 29.96 26.75
CA ILE A 27 38.39 29.27 25.46
C ILE A 27 37.65 27.93 25.45
N LEU A 28 37.74 27.14 26.53
CA LEU A 28 37.03 25.87 26.63
C LEU A 28 35.51 26.05 26.58
N ALA A 29 34.96 27.05 27.27
CA ALA A 29 33.52 27.32 27.22
C ALA A 29 33.04 27.68 25.80
N VAL A 30 33.81 28.48 25.07
CA VAL A 30 33.52 28.82 23.66
C VAL A 30 33.60 27.57 22.78
N LEU A 31 34.67 26.77 22.90
CA LEU A 31 34.83 25.54 22.11
C LEU A 31 33.74 24.51 22.40
N SER A 32 33.36 24.32 23.66
CA SER A 32 32.25 23.44 24.04
C SER A 32 30.93 23.88 23.41
N THR A 33 30.67 25.19 23.36
CA THR A 33 29.45 25.72 22.73
C THR A 33 29.43 25.45 21.22
N VAL A 34 30.57 25.60 20.54
CA VAL A 34 30.69 25.27 19.09
C VAL A 34 30.52 23.77 18.86
N ALA A 35 31.14 22.94 19.70
CA ALA A 35 31.02 21.48 19.60
C ALA A 35 29.57 21.00 19.77
N LEU A 36 28.83 21.55 20.75
CA LEU A 36 27.42 21.20 20.98
C LEU A 36 26.53 21.52 19.78
N ARG A 37 26.73 22.66 19.12
CA ARG A 37 25.97 23.03 17.91
C ARG A 37 26.21 22.05 16.76
N SER A 38 27.42 21.53 16.60
CA SER A 38 27.75 20.56 15.56
C SER A 38 27.10 19.19 15.81
N VAL A 39 26.96 18.77 17.07
CA VAL A 39 26.35 17.47 17.42
C VAL A 39 24.83 17.48 17.18
N ALA A 40 24.16 18.61 17.42
CA ALA A 40 22.73 18.75 17.17
C ALA A 40 22.38 18.50 15.70
N GLN A 41 23.09 19.14 14.77
CA GLN A 41 22.85 19.00 13.33
C GLN A 41 23.00 17.55 12.83
N ILE A 42 24.03 16.84 13.29
CA ILE A 42 24.26 15.43 12.93
C ILE A 42 23.12 14.56 13.46
N THR A 43 22.61 14.85 14.65
CA THR A 43 21.51 14.09 15.25
C THR A 43 20.19 14.31 14.50
N GLU A 44 19.91 15.55 14.08
CA GLU A 44 18.73 15.90 13.27
C GLU A 44 18.75 15.22 11.91
N GLU A 45 19.89 15.23 11.22
CA GLU A 45 20.06 14.52 9.93
C GLU A 45 19.83 13.01 10.09
N LYS A 46 20.34 12.41 11.16
CA LYS A 46 20.11 10.97 11.43
C LYS A 46 18.65 10.63 11.73
N ARG A 47 17.93 11.54 12.40
CA ARG A 47 16.49 11.37 12.65
C ARG A 47 15.68 11.55 11.37
N TYR A 48 16.07 12.49 10.52
CA TYR A 48 15.48 12.66 9.19
C TYR A 48 15.68 11.39 8.34
N ASP A 49 16.91 10.86 8.25
CA ASP A 49 17.19 9.59 7.55
C ASP A 49 16.33 8.44 8.11
N ALA A 50 16.18 8.35 9.43
CA ALA A 50 15.35 7.34 10.08
C ALA A 50 13.85 7.52 9.75
N ASN A 51 13.38 8.75 9.64
CA ASN A 51 12.00 9.06 9.26
C ASN A 51 11.70 8.59 7.82
N ILE A 52 12.60 8.90 6.87
CA ILE A 52 12.44 8.44 5.48
C ILE A 52 12.41 6.91 5.42
N ALA A 53 13.39 6.25 6.04
CA ALA A 53 13.46 4.79 6.07
C ALA A 53 12.21 4.16 6.72
N GLN A 54 11.64 4.82 7.73
CA GLN A 54 10.41 4.36 8.36
C GLN A 54 9.19 4.49 7.44
N LEU A 55 9.04 5.63 6.74
CA LEU A 55 7.97 5.83 5.77
C LEU A 55 8.07 4.81 4.62
N GLU A 56 9.28 4.55 4.12
CA GLU A 56 9.54 3.50 3.12
C GLU A 56 9.16 2.11 3.64
N ASN A 57 9.50 1.77 4.89
CA ASN A 57 9.10 0.50 5.50
C ASN A 57 7.58 0.37 5.65
N ILE A 58 6.87 1.46 5.95
CA ILE A 58 5.40 1.47 6.02
C ILE A 58 4.82 1.28 4.62
N GLU A 59 5.33 1.99 3.61
CA GLU A 59 4.91 1.84 2.22
C GLU A 59 5.12 0.39 1.75
N GLU A 60 6.27 -0.22 2.02
CA GLU A 60 6.55 -1.62 1.69
C GLU A 60 5.64 -2.58 2.48
N ALA A 61 5.36 -2.31 3.76
CA ALA A 61 4.43 -3.13 4.54
C ALA A 61 3.00 -3.12 3.96
N VAL A 62 2.56 -1.96 3.44
CA VAL A 62 1.23 -1.79 2.87
C VAL A 62 1.14 -2.34 1.45
N LEU A 63 2.03 -1.91 0.55
CA LEU A 63 2.01 -2.24 -0.88
C LEU A 63 2.71 -3.58 -1.19
N GLY A 64 3.74 -3.92 -0.43
CA GLY A 64 4.68 -5.01 -0.72
C GLY A 64 5.82 -4.56 -1.62
N ASP A 65 6.79 -5.45 -1.80
CA ASP A 65 7.86 -5.31 -2.79
C ASP A 65 7.71 -6.36 -3.91
N ARG A 66 8.71 -6.50 -4.77
CA ARG A 66 8.77 -7.48 -5.87
C ARG A 66 8.72 -8.91 -5.35
N GLU A 67 9.29 -9.15 -4.17
CA GLU A 67 9.41 -10.49 -3.56
C GLU A 67 8.32 -10.80 -2.54
N THR A 68 7.76 -9.77 -1.91
CA THR A 68 6.81 -9.88 -0.79
C THR A 68 5.45 -9.31 -1.15
N VAL A 69 4.38 -9.90 -0.63
CA VAL A 69 3.03 -9.35 -0.77
C VAL A 69 2.78 -8.50 0.47
N GLY A 70 2.42 -7.23 0.28
CA GLY A 70 2.04 -6.34 1.39
C GLY A 70 0.61 -6.56 1.86
N PHE A 71 0.21 -5.79 2.86
CA PHE A 71 -1.14 -5.81 3.45
C PHE A 71 -2.24 -5.77 2.38
N ILE A 72 -2.13 -4.84 1.42
CA ILE A 72 -3.10 -4.69 0.35
C ILE A 72 -3.24 -5.96 -0.49
N GLY A 73 -2.14 -6.66 -0.73
CA GLY A 73 -2.20 -7.85 -1.58
C GLY A 73 -2.85 -9.05 -0.91
N ASP A 74 -2.75 -9.13 0.41
CA ASP A 74 -3.33 -10.21 1.21
C ASP A 74 -4.78 -9.89 1.64
N ILE A 75 -5.09 -8.63 1.94
CA ILE A 75 -6.39 -8.18 2.47
C ILE A 75 -7.30 -7.55 1.40
N GLY A 76 -6.74 -6.98 0.33
CA GLY A 76 -7.51 -6.38 -0.77
C GLY A 76 -8.05 -4.97 -0.49
N ARG A 77 -7.58 -4.31 0.58
CA ARG A 77 -7.92 -2.91 0.90
C ARG A 77 -6.76 -2.22 1.63
N LEU A 78 -6.84 -0.90 1.75
CA LEU A 78 -5.95 -0.11 2.60
C LEU A 78 -6.16 -0.45 4.10
N PRO A 79 -5.13 -0.22 4.94
CA PRO A 79 -5.29 -0.30 6.39
C PRO A 79 -6.37 0.67 6.87
N ILE A 80 -7.14 0.23 7.85
CA ILE A 80 -8.18 1.03 8.48
C ILE A 80 -7.67 1.56 9.81
N ALA A 81 -7.91 2.85 10.06
CA ALA A 81 -7.56 3.51 11.30
C ALA A 81 -8.24 2.81 12.49
N GLN A 82 -7.44 2.32 13.43
CA GLN A 82 -7.92 1.71 14.67
C GLN A 82 -7.69 2.63 15.87
N GLY A 83 -8.66 2.70 16.78
CA GLY A 83 -8.54 3.45 18.02
C GLY A 83 -8.68 4.97 17.85
N SER A 84 -8.32 5.72 18.90
CA SER A 84 -8.40 7.20 18.92
C SER A 84 -7.04 7.87 19.13
N ILE A 85 -5.98 7.06 19.21
CA ILE A 85 -4.60 7.48 19.43
C ILE A 85 -3.90 7.37 18.07
N ALA A 86 -3.22 8.44 17.64
CA ALA A 86 -2.65 8.53 16.30
C ALA A 86 -1.63 7.42 16.03
N GLU A 87 -0.82 7.10 17.04
CA GLU A 87 0.24 6.11 17.02
C GLU A 87 -0.26 4.66 16.83
N GLU A 88 -1.53 4.40 17.11
CA GLU A 88 -2.17 3.07 16.99
C GLU A 88 -3.04 2.92 15.74
N GLN A 89 -3.23 4.00 14.96
CA GLN A 89 -4.16 4.01 13.82
C GLN A 89 -3.79 2.95 12.77
N LEU A 90 -2.51 2.66 12.56
CA LEU A 90 -2.05 1.61 11.63
C LEU A 90 -1.90 0.22 12.25
N SER A 91 -2.52 -0.06 13.40
CA SER A 91 -2.26 -1.31 14.13
C SER A 91 -2.53 -2.59 13.34
N GLU A 92 -3.37 -2.57 12.31
CA GLU A 92 -3.56 -3.71 11.39
C GLU A 92 -2.25 -4.21 10.74
N LEU A 93 -1.23 -3.35 10.65
CA LEU A 93 0.08 -3.71 10.10
C LEU A 93 0.95 -4.53 11.05
N TRP A 94 0.69 -4.53 12.37
CA TRP A 94 1.46 -5.34 13.33
C TRP A 94 0.60 -6.23 14.23
N ASP A 95 -0.68 -5.93 14.36
CA ASP A 95 -1.69 -6.70 15.06
C ASP A 95 -2.88 -6.96 14.13
N GLY A 96 -3.10 -8.23 13.78
CA GLY A 96 -4.20 -8.62 12.91
C GLY A 96 -5.58 -8.40 13.53
N GLY A 97 -5.68 -8.27 14.85
CA GLY A 97 -6.95 -8.00 15.54
C GLY A 97 -8.08 -8.96 15.13
N SER A 98 -9.10 -8.42 14.45
CA SER A 98 -10.28 -9.16 13.97
C SER A 98 -10.09 -9.78 12.57
N LEU A 99 -8.98 -9.50 11.89
CA LEU A 99 -8.74 -9.98 10.54
C LEU A 99 -8.57 -11.51 10.53
N PRO A 100 -9.16 -12.20 9.55
CA PRO A 100 -9.01 -13.63 9.43
C PRO A 100 -7.57 -13.96 9.01
N GLY A 101 -7.01 -15.01 9.62
CA GLY A 101 -5.68 -15.49 9.26
C GLY A 101 -5.59 -15.94 7.80
N TYR A 102 -4.39 -15.78 7.22
CA TYR A 102 -4.12 -16.15 5.84
C TYR A 102 -4.51 -17.61 5.53
N SER A 103 -5.27 -17.78 4.47
CA SER A 103 -5.71 -19.08 3.97
C SER A 103 -5.93 -19.06 2.46
N ILE A 104 -5.81 -20.23 1.81
CA ILE A 104 -6.24 -20.35 0.42
C ILE A 104 -7.75 -20.51 0.42
N GLN A 105 -8.44 -19.49 -0.08
CA GLN A 105 -9.89 -19.49 -0.17
C GLN A 105 -10.34 -19.74 -1.61
N THR A 106 -11.62 -20.05 -1.75
CA THR A 106 -12.33 -20.28 -2.99
C THR A 106 -13.60 -19.44 -2.91
N PRO A 107 -13.91 -18.61 -3.92
CA PRO A 107 -15.11 -17.81 -3.88
C PRO A 107 -16.34 -18.71 -3.97
N ALA A 108 -17.47 -18.23 -3.47
CA ALA A 108 -18.74 -18.86 -3.81
C ALA A 108 -18.89 -18.92 -5.34
N GLY A 109 -19.60 -19.93 -5.85
CA GLY A 109 -19.96 -20.03 -7.26
C GLY A 109 -18.84 -20.36 -8.26
N ASP A 110 -17.57 -20.44 -7.83
CA ASP A 110 -16.47 -20.89 -8.69
C ASP A 110 -15.39 -21.64 -7.89
N SER A 111 -15.42 -22.98 -7.96
CA SER A 111 -14.51 -23.86 -7.22
C SER A 111 -13.09 -23.95 -7.79
N GLU A 112 -12.89 -23.49 -9.02
CA GLU A 112 -11.58 -23.54 -9.69
C GLU A 112 -10.73 -22.32 -9.35
N VAL A 113 -11.37 -21.21 -8.94
CA VAL A 113 -10.68 -20.02 -8.45
C VAL A 113 -10.17 -20.29 -7.05
N ARG A 114 -8.84 -20.19 -6.88
CA ARG A 114 -8.17 -20.31 -5.59
C ARG A 114 -7.16 -19.20 -5.43
N LEU A 115 -7.31 -18.38 -4.40
CA LEU A 115 -6.38 -17.31 -4.07
C LEU A 115 -6.04 -17.37 -2.58
N GLY A 116 -4.76 -17.16 -2.26
CA GLY A 116 -4.35 -16.96 -0.88
C GLY A 116 -4.72 -15.56 -0.43
N VAL A 117 -5.57 -15.46 0.59
CA VAL A 117 -6.11 -14.21 1.12
C VAL A 117 -6.15 -14.26 2.65
N GLY A 118 -6.20 -13.10 3.29
CA GLY A 118 -6.26 -12.96 4.75
C GLY A 118 -4.93 -12.55 5.37
N TRP A 119 -4.94 -12.19 6.66
CA TRP A 119 -3.82 -11.58 7.34
C TRP A 119 -2.66 -12.58 7.54
N ARG A 120 -1.51 -12.28 6.94
CA ARG A 120 -0.36 -13.20 6.90
C ARG A 120 0.67 -12.97 7.99
N GLY A 121 0.55 -11.89 8.74
CA GLY A 121 1.40 -11.62 9.89
C GLY A 121 1.63 -10.12 10.06
N PRO A 122 2.41 -9.75 11.09
CA PRO A 122 2.91 -8.40 11.20
C PRO A 122 3.69 -8.05 9.94
N TYR A 123 3.18 -7.11 9.16
CA TYR A 123 3.86 -6.51 8.01
C TYR A 123 4.88 -5.46 8.46
N LEU A 124 4.68 -4.87 9.63
CA LEU A 124 5.58 -3.93 10.26
C LEU A 124 6.11 -4.46 11.59
N ASN A 125 7.40 -4.24 11.86
CA ASN A 125 8.02 -4.61 13.13
C ASN A 125 8.40 -3.33 13.90
N LEU A 126 7.66 -3.05 14.99
CA LEU A 126 7.87 -1.85 15.82
C LEU A 126 9.07 -1.96 16.77
N GLY A 127 9.74 -3.12 16.82
CA GLY A 127 10.76 -3.41 17.80
C GLY A 127 10.19 -3.98 19.11
N ILE A 128 11.08 -4.25 20.06
CA ILE A 128 10.71 -4.96 21.29
C ILE A 128 9.92 -4.01 22.21
N ASN A 129 8.72 -4.45 22.63
CA ASN A 129 7.83 -3.73 23.56
C ASN A 129 7.39 -2.34 23.07
N ARG A 130 7.18 -2.18 21.75
CA ARG A 130 6.50 -1.00 21.20
C ARG A 130 5.19 -1.43 20.54
N ASP A 131 4.13 -0.72 20.87
CA ASP A 131 2.78 -0.79 20.33
C ASP A 131 2.37 0.50 19.60
N GLU A 132 3.26 1.50 19.60
CA GLU A 132 3.07 2.83 19.03
C GLU A 132 4.00 3.06 17.83
N LEU A 133 3.43 3.55 16.72
CA LEU A 133 4.17 3.98 15.54
C LEU A 133 4.44 5.48 15.61
N THR A 134 5.69 5.83 15.93
CA THR A 134 6.19 7.22 15.96
C THR A 134 7.18 7.44 14.83
N ASP A 135 7.24 8.62 14.26
CA ASP A 135 8.22 9.00 13.23
C ASP A 135 9.68 9.01 13.73
N GLY A 136 10.62 9.39 12.85
CA GLY A 136 12.05 9.45 13.18
C GLY A 136 12.42 10.49 14.24
N PHE A 137 11.53 11.44 14.55
CA PHE A 137 11.69 12.48 15.56
C PHE A 137 11.03 12.12 16.89
N GLY A 138 10.16 11.10 16.89
CA GLY A 138 9.45 10.59 18.05
C GLY A 138 8.01 11.11 18.15
N ASP A 139 7.51 11.78 17.12
CA ASP A 139 6.16 12.31 17.06
C ASP A 139 5.22 11.33 16.32
N ALA A 140 3.92 11.44 16.58
CA ALA A 140 2.93 10.61 15.87
C ALA A 140 2.84 11.01 14.39
N LEU A 141 2.61 10.03 13.52
CA LEU A 141 2.27 10.31 12.12
C LEU A 141 0.86 10.88 12.04
N VAL A 142 0.67 11.84 11.14
CA VAL A 142 -0.65 12.37 10.79
C VAL A 142 -1.21 11.55 9.63
N HIS A 143 -2.46 11.13 9.76
CA HIS A 143 -3.11 10.23 8.83
C HIS A 143 -4.28 10.94 8.15
N TYR A 144 -4.39 10.78 6.83
CA TYR A 144 -5.49 11.33 6.04
C TYR A 144 -6.14 10.26 5.17
N GLU A 145 -7.42 10.49 4.88
CA GLU A 145 -8.18 9.78 3.87
C GLU A 145 -7.75 10.21 2.45
N ALA A 146 -8.26 9.51 1.42
CA ALA A 146 -7.90 9.78 0.03
C ALA A 146 -8.31 11.18 -0.45
N ASN A 147 -9.32 11.81 0.15
CA ASN A 147 -9.73 13.19 -0.12
C ASN A 147 -8.82 14.25 0.53
N GLY A 148 -7.90 13.83 1.42
CA GLY A 148 -7.03 14.72 2.21
C GLY A 148 -7.63 15.21 3.52
N ASP A 149 -8.79 14.67 3.94
CA ASP A 149 -9.38 14.95 5.25
C ASP A 149 -8.70 14.09 6.35
N PRO A 150 -8.59 14.57 7.60
CA PRO A 150 -8.01 13.78 8.69
C PRO A 150 -8.80 12.50 8.95
N VAL A 151 -8.10 11.37 9.11
CA VAL A 151 -8.75 10.07 9.29
C VAL A 151 -9.39 9.93 10.68
N SER A 152 -10.57 9.33 10.71
CA SER A 152 -11.28 8.89 11.92
C SER A 152 -11.23 7.37 12.09
N ASN A 153 -11.53 6.89 13.30
CA ASN A 153 -11.58 5.45 13.58
C ASN A 153 -12.56 4.72 12.64
N GLY A 154 -12.09 3.68 11.96
CA GLY A 154 -12.86 2.91 10.99
C GLY A 154 -12.74 3.37 9.54
N GLU A 155 -12.05 4.49 9.28
CA GLU A 155 -11.79 4.99 7.92
C GLU A 155 -10.46 4.48 7.36
N SER A 156 -10.33 4.47 6.03
CA SER A 156 -9.12 3.98 5.38
C SER A 156 -8.01 5.02 5.44
N VAL A 157 -6.82 4.61 5.84
CA VAL A 157 -5.62 5.45 5.86
C VAL A 157 -5.00 5.43 4.47
N ALA A 158 -5.12 6.55 3.76
CA ALA A 158 -4.64 6.68 2.38
C ALA A 158 -3.34 7.49 2.28
N ILE A 159 -3.10 8.39 3.23
CA ILE A 159 -1.93 9.28 3.26
C ILE A 159 -1.37 9.29 4.67
N LEU A 160 -0.04 9.24 4.78
CA LEU A 160 0.68 9.37 6.04
C LEU A 160 1.70 10.48 5.94
N GLN A 161 1.77 11.32 6.97
CA GLN A 161 2.64 12.49 6.98
C GLN A 161 3.39 12.60 8.32
N SER A 162 4.70 12.80 8.26
CA SER A 162 5.53 13.30 9.36
C SER A 162 5.67 14.82 9.21
N LEU A 163 5.51 15.54 10.31
CA LEU A 163 5.60 17.01 10.38
C LEU A 163 7.04 17.51 10.63
N GLY A 164 8.05 16.62 10.53
CA GLY A 164 9.45 16.98 10.77
C GLY A 164 9.76 17.35 12.23
N VAL A 165 10.92 17.97 12.43
CA VAL A 165 11.45 18.32 13.78
C VAL A 165 10.57 19.31 14.56
N ASP A 166 9.88 20.21 13.87
CA ASP A 166 9.08 21.27 14.49
C ASP A 166 7.65 20.85 14.82
N GLY A 167 7.23 19.66 14.38
CA GLY A 167 5.90 19.12 14.68
C GLY A 167 4.77 20.01 14.15
N ALA A 168 5.04 20.80 13.11
CA ALA A 168 4.14 21.80 12.58
C ALA A 168 4.13 21.70 11.05
N SER A 169 2.94 21.84 10.45
CA SER A 169 2.84 21.76 9.00
C SER A 169 3.67 22.82 8.28
N GLY A 170 4.38 22.38 7.24
CA GLY A 170 5.19 23.17 6.34
C GLY A 170 6.68 22.94 6.55
N GLY A 171 7.41 24.04 6.76
CA GLY A 171 8.85 24.01 7.03
C GLY A 171 9.76 23.74 5.82
N THR A 172 11.07 23.65 6.10
CA THR A 172 12.12 23.36 5.12
C THR A 172 13.24 22.56 5.76
N GLY A 173 14.01 21.80 4.97
CA GLY A 173 15.10 20.98 5.51
C GLY A 173 14.57 19.88 6.43
N VAL A 174 15.12 19.75 7.64
CA VAL A 174 14.66 18.76 8.64
C VAL A 174 13.30 19.10 9.26
N ASN A 175 12.80 20.31 9.05
CA ASN A 175 11.45 20.73 9.42
C ASN A 175 10.46 20.54 8.26
N ALA A 176 10.89 20.04 7.10
CA ALA A 176 9.97 19.84 5.99
C ALA A 176 9.07 18.64 6.26
N ASP A 177 7.77 18.85 6.07
CA ASP A 177 6.80 17.76 6.05
C ASP A 177 7.21 16.69 5.02
N THR A 178 7.15 15.42 5.41
CA THR A 178 7.35 14.30 4.49
C THR A 178 6.15 13.38 4.55
N ALA A 179 5.65 12.98 3.38
CA ALA A 179 4.46 12.14 3.29
C ALA A 179 4.61 11.00 2.29
N ILE A 180 3.91 9.90 2.58
CA ILE A 180 3.61 8.83 1.63
C ILE A 180 2.12 8.90 1.28
N VAL A 181 1.79 8.77 0.00
CA VAL A 181 0.40 8.74 -0.48
C VAL A 181 0.20 7.37 -1.14
N LEU A 182 -0.63 6.57 -0.50
CA LEU A 182 -1.02 5.25 -0.97
C LEU A 182 -2.15 5.37 -1.99
N GLU A 183 -3.10 6.27 -1.72
CA GLU A 183 -4.22 6.61 -2.59
C GLU A 183 -4.59 8.10 -2.39
N ALA A 184 -5.00 8.78 -3.45
CA ALA A 184 -5.53 10.13 -3.35
C ALA A 184 -6.59 10.41 -4.41
N THR A 185 -7.58 11.24 -4.08
CA THR A 185 -8.50 11.81 -5.05
C THR A 185 -7.81 12.98 -5.76
N THR A 186 -8.11 13.17 -7.03
CA THR A 186 -7.64 14.33 -7.80
C THR A 186 -7.91 15.63 -7.03
N GLY A 187 -6.84 16.32 -6.60
CA GLY A 187 -6.91 17.58 -5.85
C GLY A 187 -6.73 17.45 -4.33
N ALA A 188 -6.72 16.26 -3.74
CA ALA A 188 -6.42 16.08 -2.31
C ALA A 188 -4.99 16.52 -1.94
N VAL A 189 -4.07 16.37 -2.89
CA VAL A 189 -2.62 16.57 -2.73
C VAL A 189 -2.23 18.07 -2.67
N THR A 190 -3.15 19.01 -2.94
CA THR A 190 -2.81 20.45 -2.99
C THR A 190 -2.50 21.12 -1.63
N ASN A 191 -2.65 20.42 -0.50
CA ASN A 191 -2.38 20.95 0.85
C ASN A 191 -0.92 20.77 1.33
N GLY A 192 0.06 20.84 0.45
CA GLY A 192 1.49 20.74 0.82
C GLY A 192 2.09 19.34 0.68
N LEU A 193 1.31 18.37 0.20
CA LEU A 193 1.80 17.05 -0.20
C LEU A 193 2.43 17.20 -1.60
N SER A 194 3.75 17.20 -1.73
CA SER A 194 4.40 17.45 -3.03
C SER A 194 4.58 16.16 -3.84
N ASN A 195 4.18 16.19 -5.12
CA ASN A 195 4.55 15.23 -6.18
C ASN A 195 4.34 13.74 -5.84
N VAL A 196 3.15 13.33 -5.41
CA VAL A 196 2.88 11.89 -5.31
C VAL A 196 2.05 11.41 -6.50
N GLU A 197 2.56 10.38 -7.18
CA GLU A 197 1.83 9.66 -8.21
C GLU A 197 0.57 9.10 -7.57
N VAL A 198 -0.57 9.64 -8.02
CA VAL A 198 -1.87 9.20 -7.55
C VAL A 198 -2.11 7.80 -8.09
N ASN A 199 -1.88 6.78 -7.28
CA ASN A 199 -2.40 5.43 -7.52
C ASN A 199 -3.90 5.48 -7.25
N ILE A 200 -4.69 5.92 -8.23
CA ILE A 200 -6.15 5.79 -8.19
C ILE A 200 -6.54 4.35 -8.53
N SER A 201 -7.67 3.89 -7.99
CA SER A 201 -8.47 2.78 -8.53
C SER A 201 -8.40 2.78 -10.06
N GLU A 202 -7.84 1.72 -10.64
CA GLU A 202 -7.59 1.68 -12.08
C GLU A 202 -8.79 1.17 -12.86
N ASP A 203 -9.05 1.85 -13.96
CA ASP A 203 -9.84 1.36 -15.06
C ASP A 203 -9.03 0.31 -15.83
N ILE A 204 -9.46 -0.96 -15.77
CA ILE A 204 -8.80 -2.06 -16.47
C ILE A 204 -9.54 -2.35 -17.77
N ALA A 205 -8.85 -2.16 -18.91
CA ALA A 205 -9.34 -2.59 -20.20
C ALA A 205 -9.26 -4.12 -20.30
N VAL A 206 -10.41 -4.77 -20.53
CA VAL A 206 -10.54 -6.21 -20.71
C VAL A 206 -10.93 -6.50 -22.16
N VAL A 207 -10.20 -7.41 -22.79
CA VAL A 207 -10.49 -7.94 -24.12
C VAL A 207 -10.76 -9.42 -24.00
N VAL A 208 -11.96 -9.87 -24.36
CA VAL A 208 -12.31 -11.29 -24.46
C VAL A 208 -12.28 -11.69 -25.93
N GLN A 209 -11.59 -12.78 -26.23
CA GLN A 209 -11.50 -13.37 -27.57
C GLN A 209 -11.54 -14.90 -27.48
N ASN A 210 -11.76 -15.57 -28.60
CA ASN A 210 -11.61 -17.02 -28.71
C ASN A 210 -10.22 -17.36 -29.27
N ASP A 211 -9.70 -18.57 -29.04
CA ASP A 211 -8.45 -19.08 -29.65
C ASP A 211 -8.46 -18.96 -31.19
N SER A 212 -9.63 -19.15 -31.81
CA SER A 212 -9.84 -19.03 -33.25
C SER A 212 -10.04 -17.58 -33.72
N GLY A 213 -9.98 -16.60 -32.82
CA GLY A 213 -10.16 -15.18 -33.11
C GLY A 213 -11.60 -14.70 -33.22
N ASN A 214 -12.61 -15.59 -33.16
CA ASN A 214 -14.04 -15.23 -33.20
C ASN A 214 -14.83 -15.95 -32.08
N ILE A 215 -15.63 -15.19 -31.33
CA ILE A 215 -16.64 -15.70 -30.40
C ILE A 215 -17.92 -16.00 -31.19
N LEU A 216 -18.36 -17.26 -31.14
CA LEU A 216 -19.54 -17.73 -31.88
C LEU A 216 -20.79 -17.63 -31.01
N GLN A 217 -21.87 -17.01 -31.53
CA GLN A 217 -23.16 -16.90 -30.83
C GLN A 217 -23.84 -18.26 -30.60
N SER A 218 -23.49 -19.29 -31.38
CA SER A 218 -24.04 -20.65 -31.22
C SER A 218 -23.59 -21.36 -29.95
N ASP A 219 -22.54 -20.85 -29.32
CA ASP A 219 -21.82 -21.55 -28.26
C ASP A 219 -22.16 -20.99 -26.86
N GLY A 220 -23.09 -20.02 -26.79
CA GLY A 220 -23.47 -19.27 -25.58
C GLY A 220 -24.42 -18.12 -25.89
N GLN A 221 -25.40 -17.86 -25.03
CA GLN A 221 -26.23 -16.66 -25.11
C GLN A 221 -25.52 -15.43 -24.50
N TYR A 222 -24.65 -15.64 -23.53
CA TYR A 222 -23.94 -14.58 -22.81
C TYR A 222 -22.44 -14.82 -22.71
N ILE A 223 -21.66 -13.74 -22.68
CA ILE A 223 -20.33 -13.74 -22.07
C ILE A 223 -20.43 -13.09 -20.70
N LEU A 224 -19.96 -13.82 -19.69
CA LEU A 224 -19.84 -13.32 -18.33
C LEU A 224 -18.37 -13.18 -17.99
N VAL A 225 -17.93 -12.00 -17.60
CA VAL A 225 -16.60 -11.77 -17.05
C VAL A 225 -16.72 -11.46 -15.57
N ARG A 226 -15.98 -12.19 -14.75
CA ARG A 226 -15.90 -11.98 -13.30
C ARG A 226 -14.47 -11.66 -12.91
N VAL A 227 -14.35 -10.71 -11.99
CA VAL A 227 -13.10 -10.38 -11.32
C VAL A 227 -13.20 -10.83 -9.88
N TYR A 228 -12.27 -11.70 -9.48
CA TYR A 228 -12.17 -12.21 -8.13
C TYR A 228 -10.98 -11.57 -7.41
N GLY A 229 -11.12 -11.33 -6.11
CA GLY A 229 -10.03 -10.87 -5.25
C GLY A 229 -10.42 -10.86 -3.79
N ALA A 230 -9.45 -10.53 -2.94
CA ALA A 230 -9.70 -10.32 -1.52
C ALA A 230 -10.59 -9.09 -1.32
N ASN A 231 -11.58 -9.21 -0.45
CA ASN A 231 -12.43 -8.13 0.01
C ASN A 231 -12.78 -8.38 1.48
N TYR A 232 -12.02 -7.78 2.39
CA TYR A 232 -12.30 -7.84 3.82
C TYR A 232 -12.77 -6.49 4.33
N ALA A 233 -13.85 -6.50 5.11
CA ALA A 233 -14.30 -5.33 5.86
C ALA A 233 -13.44 -5.11 7.13
N ALA A 234 -13.65 -3.96 7.79
CA ALA A 234 -12.96 -3.61 9.04
C ALA A 234 -13.16 -4.63 10.18
N ASN A 235 -14.29 -5.34 10.16
CA ASN A 235 -14.63 -6.36 11.16
C ASN A 235 -14.06 -7.76 10.85
N GLY A 236 -13.23 -7.89 9.80
CA GLY A 236 -12.67 -9.16 9.36
C GLY A 236 -13.66 -10.07 8.62
N SER A 237 -14.91 -9.63 8.41
CA SER A 237 -15.83 -10.33 7.51
C SER A 237 -15.43 -10.16 6.05
N GLY A 238 -15.76 -11.15 5.22
CA GLY A 238 -15.38 -11.20 3.81
C GLY A 238 -14.43 -12.34 3.51
N GLY A 239 -13.69 -12.23 2.41
CA GLY A 239 -12.86 -13.31 1.91
C GLY A 239 -12.45 -13.10 0.46
N LEU A 240 -12.27 -14.22 -0.24
CA LEU A 240 -12.19 -14.23 -1.68
C LEU A 240 -13.60 -14.13 -2.27
N GLU A 241 -13.90 -13.01 -2.93
CA GLU A 241 -15.24 -12.70 -3.43
C GLU A 241 -15.21 -12.33 -4.93
N THR A 242 -16.39 -12.25 -5.54
CA THR A 242 -16.54 -11.61 -6.86
C THR A 242 -16.64 -10.11 -6.62
N LEU A 243 -15.64 -9.36 -7.09
CA LEU A 243 -15.54 -7.92 -6.88
C LEU A 243 -16.37 -7.15 -7.90
N VAL A 244 -16.25 -7.55 -9.16
CA VAL A 244 -16.95 -6.94 -10.29
C VAL A 244 -17.36 -8.03 -11.27
N GLN A 245 -18.52 -7.85 -11.88
CA GLN A 245 -19.07 -8.71 -12.92
C GLN A 245 -19.53 -7.87 -14.11
N ALA A 246 -19.20 -8.30 -15.32
CA ALA A 246 -19.71 -7.73 -16.55
C ALA A 246 -20.36 -8.83 -17.40
N LYS A 247 -21.62 -8.61 -17.79
CA LYS A 247 -22.41 -9.51 -18.65
C LYS A 247 -22.61 -8.84 -20.00
N PHE A 248 -22.49 -9.64 -21.06
CA PHE A 248 -22.72 -9.22 -22.43
C PHE A 248 -23.71 -10.18 -23.08
N ASP A 249 -24.86 -9.67 -23.50
CA ASP A 249 -25.91 -10.44 -24.16
C ASP A 249 -25.72 -10.37 -25.68
N PHE A 250 -25.54 -11.53 -26.33
CA PHE A 250 -25.44 -11.56 -27.79
C PHE A 250 -26.75 -11.29 -28.51
N THR A 251 -27.88 -11.41 -27.82
CA THR A 251 -29.23 -11.18 -28.33
C THR A 251 -29.68 -9.72 -28.18
N ASP A 252 -29.02 -8.93 -27.33
CA ASP A 252 -29.28 -7.50 -27.21
C ASP A 252 -28.51 -6.71 -28.29
N SER A 253 -29.27 -6.04 -29.16
CA SER A 253 -28.73 -5.18 -30.21
C SER A 253 -27.97 -3.94 -29.69
N THR A 254 -28.10 -3.61 -28.40
CA THR A 254 -27.37 -2.50 -27.75
C THR A 254 -25.98 -2.92 -27.30
N ASP A 255 -25.80 -4.18 -26.90
CA ASP A 255 -24.50 -4.77 -26.52
C ASP A 255 -23.73 -5.32 -27.72
N ASN A 256 -24.44 -5.67 -28.81
CA ASN A 256 -23.84 -6.25 -30.01
C ASN A 256 -24.03 -5.32 -31.25
N PRO A 257 -23.00 -4.57 -31.69
CA PRO A 257 -23.13 -3.57 -32.75
C PRO A 257 -23.33 -4.15 -34.16
N GLY A 258 -23.58 -5.45 -34.32
CA GLY A 258 -23.95 -6.05 -35.60
C GLY A 258 -24.72 -7.35 -35.42
N SER A 259 -25.64 -7.66 -36.32
CA SER A 259 -26.32 -8.97 -36.42
C SER A 259 -25.37 -10.10 -36.85
N ALA A 260 -24.08 -9.97 -36.58
CA ALA A 260 -23.06 -10.88 -36.99
C ALA A 260 -23.11 -12.12 -36.09
N THR A 261 -23.19 -13.28 -36.73
CA THR A 261 -23.12 -14.60 -36.08
C THR A 261 -21.77 -14.84 -35.37
N GLU A 262 -20.78 -13.98 -35.64
CA GLU A 262 -19.42 -14.03 -35.11
C GLU A 262 -18.99 -12.63 -34.63
N VAL A 263 -18.47 -12.56 -33.40
CA VAL A 263 -17.86 -11.36 -32.81
C VAL A 263 -16.37 -11.63 -32.62
N ALA A 264 -15.48 -10.89 -33.29
CA ALA A 264 -14.04 -11.15 -33.23
C ALA A 264 -13.47 -11.02 -31.80
N SER A 265 -13.79 -9.92 -31.13
CA SER A 265 -13.39 -9.67 -29.76
C SER A 265 -14.38 -8.76 -29.06
N LEU A 266 -14.54 -8.94 -27.77
CA LEU A 266 -15.31 -8.07 -26.91
C LEU A 266 -14.35 -7.23 -26.06
N SER A 267 -14.46 -5.91 -26.12
CA SER A 267 -13.59 -4.99 -25.38
C SER A 267 -14.42 -4.05 -24.52
N PHE A 268 -14.08 -3.96 -23.23
CA PHE A 268 -14.75 -3.08 -22.27
C PHE A 268 -13.78 -2.70 -21.15
N THR A 269 -14.21 -1.75 -20.30
CA THR A 269 -13.41 -1.28 -19.16
C THR A 269 -14.12 -1.63 -17.87
N LEU A 270 -13.38 -2.16 -16.91
CA LEU A 270 -13.83 -2.37 -15.54
C LEU A 270 -13.24 -1.27 -14.67
N SER A 271 -14.09 -0.49 -14.00
CA SER A 271 -13.71 0.59 -13.10
C SER A 271 -13.96 0.22 -11.64
N GLY A 272 -13.37 0.97 -10.71
CA GLY A 272 -13.63 0.81 -9.27
C GLY A 272 -13.08 -0.48 -8.66
N LEU A 273 -12.06 -1.09 -9.28
CA LEU A 273 -11.48 -2.32 -8.77
C LEU A 273 -10.62 -2.03 -7.53
N PRO A 274 -10.83 -2.74 -6.40
CA PRO A 274 -10.02 -2.54 -5.21
C PRO A 274 -8.57 -2.98 -5.46
N TYR A 275 -7.64 -2.51 -4.64
CA TYR A 275 -6.23 -2.85 -4.78
C TYR A 275 -5.92 -4.34 -4.50
N GLY A 276 -4.74 -4.80 -4.93
CA GLY A 276 -4.23 -6.16 -4.69
C GLY A 276 -4.48 -7.14 -5.85
N PRO A 277 -3.98 -8.39 -5.74
CA PRO A 277 -4.10 -9.44 -6.75
C PRO A 277 -5.54 -9.69 -7.18
N LYS A 278 -5.72 -9.94 -8.48
CA LYS A 278 -7.02 -10.22 -9.08
C LYS A 278 -6.94 -11.43 -10.02
N ILE A 279 -8.02 -12.19 -10.05
CA ILE A 279 -8.21 -13.27 -11.03
C ILE A 279 -9.38 -12.88 -11.93
N PHE A 280 -9.10 -12.80 -13.22
CA PHE A 280 -10.09 -12.52 -14.25
C PHE A 280 -10.50 -13.85 -14.89
N ARG A 281 -11.81 -14.09 -14.97
CA ARG A 281 -12.37 -15.23 -15.69
C ARG A 281 -13.48 -14.79 -16.60
N ALA A 282 -13.46 -15.32 -17.82
CA ALA A 282 -14.57 -15.21 -18.75
C ALA A 282 -15.22 -16.58 -18.91
N TYR A 283 -16.54 -16.58 -18.92
CA TYR A 283 -17.40 -17.74 -19.15
C TYR A 283 -18.31 -17.45 -20.33
N GLN A 284 -18.52 -18.47 -21.15
CA GLN A 284 -19.59 -18.48 -22.13
C GLN A 284 -20.74 -19.32 -21.57
N VAL A 285 -21.95 -18.77 -21.51
CA VAL A 285 -23.08 -19.37 -20.78
C VAL A 285 -24.35 -19.37 -21.64
N ASP A 286 -25.06 -20.50 -21.64
CA ASP A 286 -26.29 -20.74 -22.43
C ASP A 286 -27.60 -20.42 -21.69
N ASP A 287 -27.54 -20.15 -20.38
CA ASP A 287 -28.71 -20.26 -19.49
C ASP A 287 -29.43 -18.92 -19.23
N THR A 288 -30.76 -19.01 -19.09
CA THR A 288 -31.66 -17.92 -18.69
C THR A 288 -31.75 -17.72 -17.17
N THR A 289 -31.14 -18.60 -16.36
CA THR A 289 -31.09 -18.47 -14.88
C THR A 289 -29.89 -17.66 -14.36
N LEU A 290 -29.21 -16.91 -15.23
CA LEU A 290 -28.17 -15.98 -14.79
C LEU A 290 -28.79 -14.81 -14.01
N PRO A 291 -28.04 -14.19 -13.07
CA PRO A 291 -28.48 -12.98 -12.38
C PRO A 291 -28.99 -11.95 -13.38
N ALA A 292 -30.13 -11.35 -13.04
CA ALA A 292 -30.85 -10.44 -13.95
C ALA A 292 -30.02 -9.21 -14.29
N ASN A 293 -29.16 -8.75 -13.37
CA ASN A 293 -28.40 -7.50 -13.48
C ASN A 293 -26.89 -7.71 -13.21
N ASN A 294 -26.06 -6.84 -13.79
CA ASN A 294 -24.60 -6.81 -13.55
C ASN A 294 -24.24 -6.59 -12.07
N ASP A 295 -25.12 -5.90 -11.33
CA ASP A 295 -24.90 -5.54 -9.92
C ASP A 295 -25.31 -6.64 -8.93
N ASP A 296 -26.01 -7.68 -9.39
CA ASP A 296 -26.39 -8.77 -8.51
C ASP A 296 -25.25 -9.79 -8.36
N LEU A 297 -24.30 -9.40 -7.51
CA LEU A 297 -23.19 -10.26 -7.07
C LEU A 297 -23.67 -11.37 -6.11
N THR A 298 -24.92 -11.31 -5.62
CA THR A 298 -25.46 -12.22 -4.62
C THR A 298 -26.19 -13.42 -5.23
N GLU A 299 -26.81 -13.23 -6.39
CA GLU A 299 -27.39 -14.30 -7.20
C GLU A 299 -26.31 -14.98 -8.05
N GLN A 300 -25.37 -15.64 -7.39
CA GLN A 300 -24.50 -16.58 -8.07
C GLN A 300 -25.30 -17.83 -8.44
N PRO A 301 -25.20 -18.34 -9.68
CA PRO A 301 -25.73 -19.65 -9.98
C PRO A 301 -25.06 -20.66 -9.03
N ALA A 302 -25.87 -21.48 -8.35
CA ALA A 302 -25.42 -22.45 -7.33
C ALA A 302 -24.43 -23.49 -7.87
N VAL A 303 -24.29 -23.55 -9.19
CA VAL A 303 -23.35 -24.38 -9.91
C VAL A 303 -22.57 -23.43 -10.80
N ALA A 304 -21.24 -23.41 -10.66
CA ALA A 304 -20.37 -22.76 -11.65
C ALA A 304 -20.85 -23.22 -13.03
N PRO A 305 -21.13 -22.31 -14.00
CA PRO A 305 -21.59 -22.72 -15.32
C PRO A 305 -20.65 -23.82 -15.78
N THR A 306 -21.21 -25.00 -16.10
CA THR A 306 -20.44 -26.21 -16.41
C THR A 306 -19.35 -25.77 -17.38
N ALA A 307 -18.11 -25.71 -16.89
CA ALA A 307 -17.05 -24.92 -17.50
C ALA A 307 -16.53 -25.65 -18.74
N ASP A 308 -17.36 -25.72 -19.77
CA ASP A 308 -16.96 -26.33 -21.04
C ASP A 308 -15.96 -25.41 -21.77
N ARG A 309 -15.96 -24.10 -21.45
CA ARG A 309 -15.05 -23.08 -21.99
C ARG A 309 -14.80 -21.94 -21.01
N ALA A 310 -13.77 -22.06 -20.18
CA ALA A 310 -13.35 -20.99 -19.29
C ALA A 310 -11.91 -20.55 -19.59
N SER A 311 -11.67 -19.24 -19.48
CA SER A 311 -10.33 -18.66 -19.56
C SER A 311 -9.94 -18.10 -18.20
N ILE A 312 -8.64 -18.07 -17.91
CA ILE A 312 -8.10 -17.50 -16.69
C ILE A 312 -6.91 -16.60 -17.00
N ALA A 313 -6.93 -15.38 -16.48
CA ALA A 313 -5.76 -14.53 -16.41
C ALA A 313 -5.58 -14.05 -14.97
N THR A 314 -4.33 -14.05 -14.51
CA THR A 314 -3.96 -13.47 -13.23
C THR A 314 -3.32 -12.11 -13.48
N HIS A 315 -3.84 -11.08 -12.82
CA HIS A 315 -3.25 -9.75 -12.84
C HIS A 315 -2.66 -9.46 -11.46
N LYS A 316 -1.37 -9.15 -11.43
CA LYS A 316 -0.68 -8.68 -10.23
C LYS A 316 -0.34 -7.21 -10.47
N ASN A 317 -1.24 -6.31 -10.10
CA ASN A 317 -0.93 -4.88 -10.08
C ASN A 317 -0.48 -4.47 -8.69
N LEU A 318 0.73 -3.92 -8.59
CA LEU A 318 1.25 -3.33 -7.36
C LEU A 318 1.59 -1.83 -7.54
N ARG A 319 1.56 -1.28 -8.77
CA ARG A 319 2.10 0.08 -9.05
C ARG A 319 1.44 0.79 -10.25
N GLY A 320 0.11 0.88 -10.29
CA GLY A 320 -0.58 1.86 -11.15
C GLY A 320 -0.28 1.78 -12.65
N ARG A 321 -0.04 0.58 -13.19
CA ARG A 321 0.14 0.40 -14.64
C ARG A 321 -1.13 -0.14 -15.29
N THR A 322 -1.73 0.67 -16.15
CA THR A 322 -2.89 0.33 -16.99
C THR A 322 -2.49 -0.61 -18.11
N ASP A 323 -2.28 -1.89 -17.80
CA ASP A 323 -2.09 -2.92 -18.82
C ASP A 323 -3.45 -3.54 -19.17
N ALA A 324 -3.73 -3.67 -20.48
CA ALA A 324 -4.95 -4.33 -20.95
C ALA A 324 -4.85 -5.86 -20.71
N ILE A 325 -5.92 -6.46 -20.22
CA ILE A 325 -5.99 -7.90 -19.96
C ILE A 325 -6.69 -8.57 -21.13
N THR A 326 -6.04 -9.55 -21.75
CA THR A 326 -6.65 -10.38 -22.80
C THR A 326 -7.03 -11.74 -22.22
N LEU A 327 -8.31 -12.07 -22.30
CA LEU A 327 -8.90 -13.34 -21.90
C LEU A 327 -9.21 -14.16 -23.16
N THR A 328 -8.64 -15.37 -23.25
CA THR A 328 -8.84 -16.23 -24.43
C THR A 328 -9.68 -17.44 -24.05
N LEU A 329 -10.93 -17.48 -24.53
CA LEU A 329 -11.85 -18.60 -24.37
C LEU A 329 -11.35 -19.80 -25.17
N LEU A 330 -11.21 -20.94 -24.49
CA LEU A 330 -10.77 -22.18 -25.11
C LEU A 330 -11.87 -22.76 -25.99
N THR A 331 -11.56 -23.14 -27.23
CA THR A 331 -12.47 -23.92 -28.08
C THR A 331 -12.37 -25.41 -27.76
N ARG A 332 -13.48 -26.12 -27.95
CA ARG A 332 -13.51 -27.59 -27.90
C ARG A 332 -13.16 -28.19 -29.24
#